data_AF-A0A8R7UIP0-F1
#
_entry.id   AF-A0A8R7UIP0-F1
#
_cell.length_a   1.000
_cell.length_b   1.000
_cell.length_c   1.000
_cell.angle_alpha   90.00
_cell.angle_beta   90.00
_cell.angle_gamma   90.00
#
_symmetry.space_group_name_H-M   'P 1'
#
loop_
_entity.id
_entity.type
_entity.pdbx_description
1 polymer ?
#
loop_
_entity_poly.entity_id
_entity_poly.type
_entity_poly.pdbx_seq_one_letter_code
_entity_poly.pdbx_strand_id
1 'polypeptide(L)'
;MDDDAAASASKKRKRDEPEAPDPPTTRDGIGGGDEGLDLISRLPDELLGTIISLLPGTKEAARTAILSSRWRHLWRTTPLSLVVDCGLSGQERNRIAIVSKILAAHPGPAHRLFLSDIRLSRDRYGKFNGWFRSPSLDGLEELDFTSSGDTFCWDRRTRPPRPLPPSVLRFAPTLRAASIGCCDFPEINAAPALVLPRLKQLSLYEVAISEAAIHR
;
A
#
# COMPACT_ATOMS: atom_id res chain seq x y z
N MET A 1 7.69 29.90 58.92
CA MET A 1 7.02 31.00 58.22
C MET A 1 6.57 30.46 56.85
N ASP A 2 5.53 29.63 56.75
CA ASP A 2 4.33 29.42 57.60
C ASP A 2 3.45 30.67 57.77
N ASP A 3 2.13 30.40 57.83
CA ASP A 3 0.97 31.32 57.86
C ASP A 3 0.75 32.08 56.53
N ASP A 4 -0.20 31.73 55.65
CA ASP A 4 -1.59 31.24 55.78
C ASP A 4 -2.57 32.33 56.28
N ALA A 5 -3.59 32.59 55.45
CA ALA A 5 -4.65 33.57 55.69
C ALA A 5 -5.85 33.29 54.75
N ALA A 6 -6.54 32.18 54.99
CA ALA A 6 -7.81 31.86 54.34
C ALA A 6 -9.02 32.63 54.95
N ALA A 7 -10.18 32.47 54.30
CA ALA A 7 -11.53 32.90 54.70
C ALA A 7 -11.85 34.42 54.63
N SER A 8 -13.11 34.85 54.42
CA SER A 8 -14.29 34.27 53.75
C SER A 8 -15.40 35.34 53.75
N ALA A 9 -16.28 35.40 52.73
CA ALA A 9 -17.62 36.02 52.88
C ALA A 9 -18.56 35.68 51.72
N SER A 10 -19.50 34.76 51.94
CA SER A 10 -20.62 34.53 51.03
C SER A 10 -21.67 35.64 51.14
N LYS A 11 -22.21 36.11 50.01
CA LYS A 11 -23.54 36.76 49.97
C LYS A 11 -24.41 36.14 48.89
N LYS A 12 -25.68 35.94 49.23
CA LYS A 12 -26.65 35.06 48.56
C LYS A 12 -27.80 35.90 47.98
N ARG A 13 -28.42 35.38 46.91
CA ARG A 13 -29.72 35.78 46.31
C ARG A 13 -29.73 37.00 45.39
N LYS A 14 -30.13 36.75 44.13
CA LYS A 14 -31.50 37.09 43.68
C LYS A 14 -31.97 36.09 42.61
N ARG A 15 -33.28 35.89 42.48
CA ARG A 15 -33.96 35.00 41.53
C ARG A 15 -35.20 35.76 41.04
N ASP A 16 -35.17 36.27 39.82
CA ASP A 16 -36.32 36.82 39.08
C ASP A 16 -35.93 36.92 37.57
N GLU A 17 -36.76 36.61 36.54
CA GLU A 17 -37.65 35.44 36.33
C GLU A 17 -37.87 35.19 34.79
N PRO A 18 -38.70 34.25 34.24
CA PRO A 18 -38.48 33.72 32.89
C PRO A 18 -38.93 34.65 31.74
N GLU A 19 -38.07 34.78 30.73
CA GLU A 19 -38.37 35.48 29.48
C GLU A 19 -39.16 34.56 28.51
N ALA A 20 -40.19 35.11 27.86
CA ALA A 20 -41.11 34.36 27.02
C ALA A 20 -40.50 34.02 25.64
N PRO A 21 -40.89 32.92 24.99
CA PRO A 21 -40.40 32.60 23.65
C PRO A 21 -41.06 33.48 22.58
N ASP A 22 -40.23 34.04 21.69
CA ASP A 22 -40.70 34.73 20.49
C ASP A 22 -41.47 33.77 19.54
N PRO A 23 -42.44 34.28 18.76
CA PRO A 23 -43.25 33.46 17.87
C PRO A 23 -42.42 32.87 16.71
N PRO A 24 -42.79 31.66 16.21
CA PRO A 24 -42.06 31.02 15.13
C PRO A 24 -42.22 31.84 13.85
N THR A 25 -41.14 32.49 13.41
CA THR A 25 -41.11 33.08 12.07
C THR A 25 -41.06 31.95 11.06
N THR A 26 -42.19 31.62 10.43
CA THR A 26 -42.25 30.77 9.23
C THR A 26 -41.52 31.45 8.09
N ARG A 27 -40.19 31.30 8.08
CA ARG A 27 -39.40 31.45 6.87
C ARG A 27 -39.51 30.15 6.10
N ASP A 28 -40.47 30.14 5.17
CA ASP A 28 -40.40 29.33 3.94
C ASP A 28 -39.22 29.84 3.10
N GLY A 29 -38.01 29.65 3.63
CA GLY A 29 -36.78 29.76 2.88
C GLY A 29 -36.67 28.52 2.02
N ILE A 30 -37.04 28.67 0.75
CA ILE A 30 -36.81 27.66 -0.29
C ILE A 30 -35.38 27.16 -0.14
N GLY A 31 -35.24 25.91 0.30
CA GLY A 31 -33.97 25.26 0.57
C GLY A 31 -33.24 24.97 -0.73
N GLY A 32 -32.70 26.01 -1.37
CA GLY A 32 -31.70 25.94 -2.43
C GLY A 32 -30.35 25.45 -1.90
N GLY A 33 -30.38 24.37 -1.12
CA GLY A 33 -29.21 23.67 -0.62
C GLY A 33 -28.61 22.82 -1.73
N ASP A 34 -28.03 23.46 -2.74
CA ASP A 34 -26.93 22.87 -3.51
C ASP A 34 -25.65 22.89 -2.65
N GLU A 35 -25.76 22.31 -1.45
CA GLU A 35 -24.68 22.15 -0.49
C GLU A 35 -23.77 21.02 -0.97
N GLY A 36 -22.98 21.31 -2.01
CA GLY A 36 -21.81 20.54 -2.45
C GLY A 36 -21.97 19.02 -2.32
N LEU A 37 -23.05 18.47 -2.91
CA LEU A 37 -23.42 17.06 -2.72
C LEU A 37 -22.22 16.15 -3.04
N ASP A 38 -21.79 15.33 -2.07
CA ASP A 38 -20.72 14.35 -2.29
C ASP A 38 -21.21 13.21 -3.20
N LEU A 39 -21.18 13.47 -4.50
CA LEU A 39 -21.60 12.55 -5.54
C LEU A 39 -20.71 11.29 -5.58
N ILE A 40 -19.46 11.39 -5.13
CA ILE A 40 -18.54 10.25 -5.12
C ILE A 40 -18.95 9.27 -4.02
N SER A 41 -19.21 9.75 -2.80
CA SER A 41 -19.71 8.90 -1.71
C SER A 41 -21.13 8.35 -1.93
N ARG A 42 -21.87 8.81 -2.96
CA ARG A 42 -23.13 8.22 -3.41
C ARG A 42 -22.98 7.02 -4.36
N LEU A 43 -21.78 6.76 -4.89
CA LEU A 43 -21.53 5.60 -5.76
C LEU A 43 -21.70 4.27 -5.01
N PRO A 44 -22.06 3.16 -5.68
CA PRO A 44 -22.01 1.80 -5.13
C PRO A 44 -20.60 1.37 -4.70
N ASP A 45 -20.51 0.41 -3.77
CA ASP A 45 -19.24 -0.07 -3.19
C ASP A 45 -18.30 -0.65 -4.25
N GLU A 46 -18.85 -1.25 -5.30
CA GLU A 46 -18.13 -1.84 -6.43
C GLU A 46 -17.41 -0.76 -7.25
N LEU A 47 -18.05 0.39 -7.47
CA LEU A 47 -17.45 1.52 -8.19
C LEU A 47 -16.42 2.25 -7.33
N LEU A 48 -16.69 2.42 -6.04
CA LEU A 48 -15.71 2.94 -5.08
C LEU A 48 -14.47 2.04 -5.00
N GLY A 49 -14.67 0.72 -4.93
CA GLY A 49 -13.58 -0.26 -4.96
C GLY A 49 -12.81 -0.25 -6.28
N THR A 50 -13.50 -0.05 -7.40
CA THR A 50 -12.88 0.14 -8.72
C THR A 50 -12.00 1.39 -8.73
N ILE A 51 -12.50 2.53 -8.27
CA ILE A 51 -11.71 3.77 -8.13
C ILE A 51 -10.45 3.51 -7.31
N ILE A 52 -10.57 2.88 -6.14
CA ILE A 52 -9.44 2.53 -5.27
C ILE A 52 -8.40 1.66 -6.01
N SER A 53 -8.83 0.66 -6.78
CA SER A 53 -7.95 -0.26 -7.53
C SER A 53 -7.24 0.37 -8.75
N LEU A 54 -7.75 1.51 -9.22
CA LEU A 54 -7.21 2.29 -10.34
C LEU A 54 -6.27 3.42 -9.89
N LEU A 55 -6.15 3.69 -8.58
CA LEU A 55 -5.23 4.70 -8.07
C LEU A 55 -3.77 4.26 -8.33
N PRO A 56 -2.89 5.19 -8.74
CA PRO A 56 -1.57 4.85 -9.28
C PRO A 56 -0.59 4.35 -8.22
N GLY A 57 -0.90 4.49 -6.93
CA GLY A 57 0.01 4.15 -5.84
C GLY A 57 -0.69 3.80 -4.54
N THR A 58 0.00 3.00 -3.73
CA THR A 58 -0.47 2.52 -2.41
C THR A 58 -0.84 3.66 -1.47
N LYS A 59 -0.17 4.81 -1.59
CA LYS A 59 -0.32 5.98 -0.73
C LYS A 59 -1.60 6.75 -1.07
N GLU A 60 -1.90 6.88 -2.35
CA GLU A 60 -3.08 7.53 -2.91
C GLU A 60 -4.32 6.70 -2.56
N ALA A 61 -4.25 5.38 -2.75
CA ALA A 61 -5.29 4.46 -2.34
C ALA A 61 -5.53 4.48 -0.82
N ALA A 62 -4.47 4.40 0.00
CA ALA A 62 -4.58 4.50 1.45
C ALA A 62 -5.09 5.86 1.94
N ARG A 63 -4.88 6.96 1.20
CA ARG A 63 -5.43 8.29 1.52
C ARG A 63 -6.94 8.35 1.39
N THR A 64 -7.56 7.58 0.49
CA THR A 64 -9.04 7.55 0.37
C THR A 64 -9.73 7.13 1.68
N ALA A 65 -9.06 6.36 2.53
CA ALA A 65 -9.55 5.94 3.83
C ALA A 65 -9.80 7.08 4.85
N ILE A 66 -9.48 8.34 4.51
CA ILE A 66 -9.84 9.52 5.33
C ILE A 66 -11.17 10.16 4.90
N LEU A 67 -11.70 9.83 3.72
CA LEU A 67 -12.90 10.45 3.15
C LEU A 67 -14.15 10.07 3.95
N SER A 68 -14.30 8.78 4.29
CA SER A 68 -15.28 8.32 5.29
C SER A 68 -14.94 6.93 5.83
N SER A 69 -15.68 6.47 6.83
CA SER A 69 -15.62 5.10 7.36
C SER A 69 -15.85 4.04 6.27
N ARG A 70 -16.70 4.34 5.29
CA ARG A 70 -17.00 3.47 4.12
C ARG A 70 -15.75 3.26 3.27
N TRP A 71 -15.08 4.33 2.85
CA TRP A 71 -13.82 4.26 2.09
C TRP A 71 -12.72 3.53 2.85
N ARG A 72 -12.62 3.74 4.18
CA ARG A 72 -11.67 3.01 5.04
C ARG A 72 -11.93 1.51 5.08
N HIS A 73 -13.18 1.09 5.02
CA HIS A 73 -13.55 -0.33 4.98
C HIS A 73 -13.30 -0.93 3.59
N LEU A 74 -13.66 -0.19 2.53
CA LEU A 74 -13.42 -0.59 1.15
C LEU A 74 -11.94 -0.78 0.86
N TRP A 75 -11.07 0.16 1.24
CA TRP A 75 -9.61 0.03 1.05
C TRP A 75 -9.03 -1.28 1.60
N ARG A 76 -9.58 -1.82 2.68
CA ARG A 76 -9.11 -3.08 3.30
C ARG A 76 -9.64 -4.35 2.63
N THR A 77 -10.70 -4.23 1.85
CA THR A 77 -11.42 -5.34 1.19
C THR A 77 -11.18 -5.38 -0.32
N THR A 78 -10.84 -4.24 -0.93
CA THR A 78 -10.37 -4.15 -2.31
C THR A 78 -9.05 -4.88 -2.52
N PRO A 79 -8.82 -5.48 -3.70
CA PRO A 79 -7.52 -6.01 -4.07
C PRO A 79 -6.42 -4.94 -3.97
N LEU A 80 -5.41 -5.20 -3.14
CA LEU A 80 -4.31 -4.27 -2.89
C LEU A 80 -3.44 -4.09 -4.15
N SER A 81 -3.20 -2.83 -4.51
CA SER A 81 -2.15 -2.42 -5.44
C SER A 81 -0.97 -1.90 -4.63
N LEU A 82 0.10 -2.70 -4.51
CA LEU A 82 1.27 -2.38 -3.69
C LEU A 82 2.42 -1.86 -4.55
N VAL A 83 2.42 -0.55 -4.78
CA VAL A 83 3.52 0.20 -5.40
C VAL A 83 4.48 0.71 -4.33
N VAL A 84 5.76 0.43 -4.50
CA VAL A 84 6.82 0.69 -3.51
C VAL A 84 7.99 1.41 -4.18
N ASP A 85 7.95 2.74 -4.15
CA ASP A 85 8.88 3.64 -4.83
C ASP A 85 9.42 4.73 -3.87
N CYS A 86 10.17 5.70 -4.41
CA CYS A 86 10.62 6.87 -3.65
C CYS A 86 9.47 7.80 -3.17
N GLY A 87 8.29 7.73 -3.80
CA GLY A 87 7.08 8.45 -3.42
C GLY A 87 6.46 7.97 -2.11
N LEU A 88 6.61 6.69 -1.75
CA LEU A 88 6.33 6.19 -0.39
C LEU A 88 7.25 6.84 0.65
N SER A 89 8.56 6.84 0.43
CA SER A 89 9.55 7.51 1.27
C SER A 89 10.91 7.56 0.59
N GLY A 90 11.62 8.70 0.68
CA GLY A 90 13.02 8.79 0.24
C GLY A 90 14.01 7.90 1.01
N GLN A 91 13.59 7.31 2.14
CA GLN A 91 14.40 6.34 2.89
C GLN A 91 13.94 4.91 2.62
N GLU A 92 14.81 4.12 1.99
CA GLU A 92 14.57 2.71 1.67
C GLU A 92 14.17 1.85 2.89
N ARG A 93 14.79 2.09 4.06
CA ARG A 93 14.43 1.41 5.31
C ARG A 93 12.97 1.66 5.71
N ASN A 94 12.47 2.87 5.49
CA ASN A 94 11.08 3.22 5.79
C ASN A 94 10.12 2.56 4.80
N ARG A 95 10.48 2.50 3.51
CA ARG A 95 9.71 1.76 2.49
C ARG A 95 9.53 0.29 2.90
N ILE A 96 10.63 -0.36 3.30
CA ILE A 96 10.62 -1.76 3.79
C ILE A 96 9.76 -1.92 5.06
N ALA A 97 9.83 -0.97 6.00
CA ALA A 97 8.99 -0.99 7.20
C ALA A 97 7.50 -0.77 6.88
N ILE A 98 7.18 0.12 5.94
CA ILE A 98 5.81 0.40 5.47
C ILE A 98 5.23 -0.84 4.78
N VAL A 99 5.94 -1.44 3.83
CA VAL A 99 5.50 -2.68 3.16
C VAL A 99 5.22 -3.79 4.16
N SER A 100 6.12 -4.00 5.11
CA SER A 100 5.95 -5.02 6.15
C SER A 100 4.71 -4.76 7.02
N LYS A 101 4.39 -3.50 7.32
CA LYS A 101 3.17 -3.12 8.05
C LYS A 101 1.91 -3.30 7.21
N ILE A 102 1.96 -2.97 5.92
CA ILE A 102 0.80 -3.11 5.00
C ILE A 102 0.47 -4.59 4.82
N LEU A 103 1.45 -5.43 4.50
CA LEU A 103 1.23 -6.87 4.33
C LEU A 103 0.74 -7.57 5.62
N ALA A 104 1.10 -7.04 6.80
CA ALA A 104 0.60 -7.56 8.08
C ALA A 104 -0.80 -7.04 8.48
N ALA A 105 -1.22 -5.87 7.97
CA ALA A 105 -2.46 -5.20 8.34
C ALA A 105 -3.57 -5.29 7.27
N HIS A 106 -3.26 -5.76 6.06
CA HIS A 106 -4.18 -5.86 4.94
C HIS A 106 -4.76 -7.28 4.82
N PRO A 107 -6.06 -7.50 5.11
CA PRO A 107 -6.66 -8.82 5.06
C PRO A 107 -7.02 -9.28 3.64
N GLY A 108 -7.26 -8.34 2.71
CA GLY A 108 -7.56 -8.65 1.31
C GLY A 108 -6.33 -9.08 0.50
N PRO A 109 -6.54 -9.80 -0.62
CA PRO A 109 -5.48 -10.17 -1.55
C PRO A 109 -4.88 -8.94 -2.25
N ALA A 110 -3.68 -9.08 -2.79
CA ALA A 110 -3.02 -8.12 -3.65
C ALA A 110 -2.95 -8.65 -5.07
N HIS A 111 -3.25 -7.79 -6.04
CA HIS A 111 -3.23 -8.13 -7.47
C HIS A 111 -2.02 -7.51 -8.18
N ARG A 112 -1.46 -6.42 -7.65
CA ARG A 112 -0.25 -5.76 -8.15
C ARG A 112 0.82 -5.63 -7.07
N LEU A 113 2.08 -5.85 -7.47
CA LEU A 113 3.25 -5.60 -6.65
C LEU A 113 4.34 -4.97 -7.51
N PHE A 114 4.66 -3.70 -7.26
CA PHE A 114 5.70 -2.96 -7.96
C PHE A 114 6.80 -2.58 -6.96
N LEU A 115 7.96 -3.24 -7.06
CA LEU A 115 9.13 -3.07 -6.21
C LEU A 115 10.27 -2.41 -7.01
N SER A 116 10.06 -1.15 -7.37
CA SER A 116 11.01 -0.33 -8.13
C SER A 116 11.93 0.45 -7.20
N ASP A 117 13.22 0.56 -7.48
CA ASP A 117 14.18 1.27 -6.62
C ASP A 117 14.34 0.69 -5.20
N ILE A 118 14.34 -0.64 -5.06
CA ILE A 118 14.77 -1.30 -3.81
C ILE A 118 16.02 -2.13 -4.09
N ARG A 119 17.01 -2.13 -3.20
CA ARG A 119 18.20 -2.96 -3.35
C ARG A 119 17.96 -4.36 -2.80
N LEU A 120 18.16 -5.38 -3.65
CA LEU A 120 18.43 -6.73 -3.19
C LEU A 120 19.82 -6.79 -2.52
N SER A 121 19.86 -6.51 -1.22
CA SER A 121 21.04 -6.67 -0.38
C SER A 121 20.91 -7.89 0.55
N ARG A 122 22.04 -8.54 0.85
CA ARG A 122 22.08 -9.82 1.58
C ARG A 122 21.43 -9.75 2.98
N ASP A 123 21.55 -8.61 3.65
CA ASP A 123 20.90 -8.31 4.94
C ASP A 123 19.37 -8.28 4.89
N ARG A 124 18.78 -8.07 3.70
CA ARG A 124 17.33 -7.87 3.53
C ARG A 124 16.65 -8.96 2.74
N TYR A 125 17.42 -9.86 2.13
CA TYR A 125 16.93 -11.03 1.39
C TYR A 125 15.84 -11.81 2.15
N GLY A 126 16.03 -12.01 3.46
CA GLY A 126 15.03 -12.65 4.33
C GLY A 126 13.71 -11.89 4.46
N LYS A 127 13.72 -10.54 4.36
CA LYS A 127 12.49 -9.72 4.35
C LYS A 127 11.73 -9.86 3.05
N PHE A 128 12.39 -9.77 1.88
CA PHE A 128 11.74 -10.01 0.58
C PHE A 128 11.16 -11.42 0.49
N ASN A 129 11.94 -12.45 0.86
CA ASN A 129 11.46 -13.83 0.90
C ASN A 129 10.27 -14.00 1.87
N GLY A 130 10.24 -13.26 2.99
CA GLY A 130 9.08 -13.20 3.90
C GLY A 130 7.86 -12.55 3.26
N TRP A 131 8.02 -11.43 2.55
CA TRP A 131 6.93 -10.77 1.83
C TRP A 131 6.35 -11.65 0.74
N PHE A 132 7.18 -12.28 -0.09
CA PHE A 132 6.72 -13.17 -1.15
C PHE A 132 5.99 -14.41 -0.61
N ARG A 133 6.28 -14.82 0.63
CA ARG A 133 5.53 -15.88 1.35
C ARG A 133 4.24 -15.39 2.01
N SER A 134 3.89 -14.10 1.93
CA SER A 134 2.63 -13.59 2.49
C SER A 134 1.42 -14.15 1.72
N PRO A 135 0.39 -14.69 2.41
CA PRO A 135 -0.85 -15.12 1.77
C PRO A 135 -1.55 -14.00 0.98
N SER A 136 -1.38 -12.74 1.41
CA SER A 136 -1.91 -11.57 0.69
C SER A 136 -1.41 -11.48 -0.75
N LEU A 137 -0.28 -12.10 -1.12
CA LEU A 137 0.25 -12.07 -2.49
C LEU A 137 -0.13 -13.31 -3.32
N ASP A 138 -0.87 -14.29 -2.79
CA ASP A 138 -1.13 -15.56 -3.48
C ASP A 138 -1.96 -15.39 -4.78
N GLY A 139 -2.68 -14.28 -4.92
CA GLY A 139 -3.48 -13.92 -6.11
C GLY A 139 -2.82 -12.92 -7.06
N LEU A 140 -1.49 -12.75 -7.01
CA LEU A 140 -0.78 -11.70 -7.74
C LEU A 140 -0.89 -11.87 -9.28
N GLU A 141 -1.35 -10.83 -9.97
CA GLU A 141 -1.49 -10.81 -11.44
C GLU A 141 -0.40 -9.98 -12.14
N GLU A 142 0.11 -8.94 -11.48
CA GLU A 142 1.16 -8.05 -12.01
C GLU A 142 2.32 -7.95 -11.01
N LEU A 143 3.54 -8.25 -11.47
CA LEU A 143 4.78 -8.11 -10.70
C LEU A 143 5.78 -7.24 -11.47
N ASP A 144 6.19 -6.12 -10.89
CA ASP A 144 7.45 -5.46 -11.23
C ASP A 144 8.45 -5.65 -10.10
N PHE A 145 9.62 -6.18 -10.45
CA PHE A 145 10.76 -6.34 -9.57
C PHE A 145 12.00 -5.77 -10.23
N THR A 146 12.20 -4.46 -10.10
CA THR A 146 13.34 -3.74 -10.65
C THR A 146 14.27 -3.31 -9.52
N SER A 147 15.22 -4.19 -9.17
CA SER A 147 16.22 -3.86 -8.15
C SER A 147 17.04 -2.67 -8.61
N SER A 148 17.08 -1.57 -7.85
CA SER A 148 18.03 -0.50 -8.13
C SER A 148 19.43 -1.08 -8.00
N GLY A 149 20.18 -1.03 -9.10
CA GLY A 149 21.57 -1.44 -9.12
C GLY A 149 22.38 -0.43 -8.33
N ASP A 150 23.36 -0.89 -7.55
CA ASP A 150 24.32 0.03 -6.96
C ASP A 150 25.04 0.77 -8.09
N THR A 151 24.87 2.10 -8.14
CA THR A 151 25.41 3.02 -9.16
C THR A 151 26.94 3.06 -9.24
N PHE A 152 27.61 2.20 -8.46
CA PHE A 152 29.05 2.02 -8.38
C PHE A 152 29.53 0.68 -8.99
N CYS A 153 28.63 -0.24 -9.33
CA CYS A 153 28.94 -1.58 -9.84
C CYS A 153 28.50 -1.77 -11.30
N TRP A 154 29.04 -0.95 -12.20
CA TRP A 154 28.84 -1.05 -13.66
C TRP A 154 29.45 -2.35 -14.25
N ASP A 155 30.47 -2.91 -13.59
CA ASP A 155 31.06 -4.18 -13.97
C ASP A 155 30.29 -5.36 -13.36
N ARG A 156 29.66 -6.16 -14.24
CA ARG A 156 28.94 -7.38 -13.86
C ARG A 156 29.83 -8.45 -13.21
N ARG A 157 31.16 -8.41 -13.41
CA ARG A 157 32.10 -9.39 -12.85
C ARG A 157 32.43 -9.15 -11.37
N THR A 158 32.29 -7.91 -10.92
CA THR A 158 32.54 -7.49 -9.51
C THR A 158 31.25 -7.18 -8.74
N ARG A 159 30.10 -7.14 -9.42
CA ARG A 159 28.76 -7.07 -8.84
C ARG A 159 28.52 -8.24 -7.86
N PRO A 160 28.10 -8.00 -6.61
CA PRO A 160 27.73 -9.08 -5.71
C PRO A 160 26.48 -9.81 -6.22
N PRO A 161 26.38 -11.13 -6.06
CA PRO A 161 25.23 -11.90 -6.54
C PRO A 161 23.94 -11.47 -5.84
N ARG A 162 22.91 -11.24 -6.65
CA ARG A 162 21.55 -10.84 -6.26
C ARG A 162 20.55 -11.90 -6.75
N PRO A 163 20.57 -13.12 -6.20
CA PRO A 163 19.62 -14.15 -6.59
C PRO A 163 18.18 -13.66 -6.38
N LEU A 164 17.26 -13.98 -7.28
CA LEU A 164 15.82 -13.83 -7.03
C LEU A 164 15.40 -14.83 -5.95
N PRO A 165 14.62 -14.42 -4.94
CA PRO A 165 14.03 -15.36 -3.99
C PRO A 165 13.19 -16.43 -4.71
N PRO A 166 13.42 -17.73 -4.49
CA PRO A 166 12.60 -18.79 -5.10
C PRO A 166 11.10 -18.69 -4.76
N SER A 167 10.75 -17.96 -3.69
CA SER A 167 9.37 -17.62 -3.35
C SER A 167 8.67 -16.73 -4.39
N VAL A 168 9.38 -15.99 -5.24
CA VAL A 168 8.79 -15.26 -6.38
C VAL A 168 8.13 -16.22 -7.38
N LEU A 169 8.68 -17.43 -7.53
CA LEU A 169 8.19 -18.42 -8.49
C LEU A 169 6.77 -18.90 -8.19
N ARG A 170 6.29 -18.73 -6.95
CA ARG A 170 4.93 -19.15 -6.54
C ARG A 170 3.81 -18.38 -7.26
N PHE A 171 4.11 -17.20 -7.80
CA PHE A 171 3.16 -16.36 -8.53
C PHE A 171 3.04 -16.78 -10.01
N ALA A 172 3.91 -17.66 -10.51
CA ALA A 172 3.91 -18.10 -11.91
C ALA A 172 2.54 -18.53 -12.48
N PRO A 173 1.67 -19.30 -11.77
CA PRO A 173 0.37 -19.68 -12.30
C PRO A 173 -0.66 -18.54 -12.40
N THR A 174 -0.49 -17.45 -11.63
CA THR A 174 -1.44 -16.32 -11.56
C THR A 174 -1.01 -15.12 -12.38
N LEU A 175 0.30 -14.92 -12.56
CA LEU A 175 0.86 -13.76 -13.25
C LEU A 175 0.40 -13.63 -14.71
N ARG A 176 0.02 -12.41 -15.05
CA ARG A 176 -0.37 -11.93 -16.39
C ARG A 176 0.69 -11.00 -16.97
N ALA A 177 1.35 -10.19 -16.14
CA ALA A 177 2.47 -9.36 -16.51
C ALA A 177 3.60 -9.49 -15.48
N ALA A 178 4.82 -9.67 -15.95
CA ALA A 178 6.01 -9.73 -15.11
C ALA A 178 7.14 -8.88 -15.72
N SER A 179 7.72 -8.01 -14.89
CA SER A 179 8.90 -7.21 -15.20
C SER A 179 9.93 -7.52 -14.13
N ILE A 180 11.07 -8.08 -14.51
CA ILE A 180 12.12 -8.52 -13.59
C ILE A 180 13.46 -7.98 -14.09
N GLY A 181 14.18 -7.26 -13.23
CA GLY A 181 15.46 -6.71 -13.64
C GLY A 181 16.48 -6.51 -12.53
N CYS A 182 17.73 -6.40 -12.97
CA CYS A 182 18.90 -6.21 -12.11
C CYS A 182 19.11 -7.32 -11.05
N CYS A 183 18.77 -8.56 -11.38
CA CYS A 183 18.90 -9.70 -10.49
C CYS A 183 19.25 -10.99 -11.23
N ASP A 184 19.72 -11.98 -10.47
CA ASP A 184 20.22 -13.24 -10.98
C ASP A 184 19.14 -14.32 -10.79
N PHE A 185 18.82 -15.10 -11.81
CA PHE A 185 17.88 -16.21 -11.63
C PHE A 185 18.53 -17.31 -10.79
N PRO A 186 17.88 -17.79 -9.70
CA PRO A 186 18.37 -18.94 -8.97
C PRO A 186 18.41 -20.14 -9.91
N GLU A 187 19.36 -21.06 -9.68
CA GLU A 187 19.46 -22.28 -10.48
C GLU A 187 18.13 -23.03 -10.53
N ILE A 188 17.55 -23.13 -11.73
CA ILE A 188 16.26 -23.79 -11.99
C ILE A 188 16.44 -25.33 -12.01
N ASN A 189 17.45 -25.84 -11.28
CA ASN A 189 17.86 -27.23 -11.26
C ASN A 189 16.89 -28.13 -10.45
N ALA A 190 16.00 -27.54 -9.65
CA ALA A 190 15.04 -28.26 -8.79
C ALA A 190 13.59 -27.73 -8.86
N ALA A 191 13.31 -26.68 -9.62
CA ALA A 191 11.93 -26.23 -9.84
C ALA A 191 11.33 -26.99 -11.03
N PRO A 192 10.01 -27.34 -11.02
CA PRO A 192 9.33 -27.59 -12.28
C PRO A 192 9.51 -26.36 -13.16
N ALA A 193 9.58 -26.56 -14.49
CA ALA A 193 9.76 -25.46 -15.44
C ALA A 193 8.83 -24.29 -15.10
N LEU A 194 9.30 -23.05 -15.32
CA LEU A 194 8.55 -21.81 -15.06
C LEU A 194 7.34 -21.71 -16.03
N VAL A 195 6.33 -22.56 -15.80
CA VAL A 195 5.09 -22.55 -16.55
C VAL A 195 4.32 -21.32 -16.08
N LEU A 196 4.21 -20.37 -17.00
CA LEU A 196 3.61 -19.05 -16.82
C LEU A 196 2.34 -19.01 -17.68
N PRO A 197 1.31 -19.84 -17.36
CA PRO A 197 0.24 -20.20 -18.30
C PRO A 197 -0.73 -19.06 -18.64
N ARG A 198 -0.69 -17.97 -17.85
CA ARG A 198 -1.54 -16.78 -18.01
C ARG A 198 -0.75 -15.53 -18.40
N LEU A 199 0.57 -15.67 -18.54
CA LEU A 199 1.45 -14.54 -18.78
C LEU A 199 1.34 -14.05 -20.22
N LYS A 200 0.99 -12.78 -20.37
CA LYS A 200 0.88 -12.07 -21.64
C LYS A 200 2.10 -11.20 -21.93
N GLN A 201 2.82 -10.80 -20.89
CA GLN A 201 3.97 -9.92 -20.98
C GLN A 201 5.06 -10.33 -19.99
N LEU A 202 6.27 -10.54 -20.52
CA LEU A 202 7.49 -10.74 -19.75
C LEU A 202 8.53 -9.70 -20.19
N SER A 203 9.07 -8.94 -19.24
CA SER A 203 10.23 -8.06 -19.43
C SER A 203 11.37 -8.53 -18.55
N LEU A 204 12.54 -8.75 -19.14
CA LEU A 204 13.77 -9.11 -18.44
C LEU A 204 14.85 -8.07 -18.78
N TYR A 205 15.35 -7.34 -17.77
CA TYR A 205 16.34 -6.27 -17.96
C TYR A 205 17.56 -6.46 -17.05
N GLU A 206 18.78 -6.45 -17.59
CA GLU A 206 20.02 -6.69 -16.82
C GLU A 206 19.97 -7.93 -15.90
N VAL A 207 19.38 -9.01 -16.41
CA VAL A 207 19.26 -10.28 -15.71
C VAL A 207 20.50 -11.16 -15.98
N ALA A 208 21.03 -11.81 -14.95
CA ALA A 208 21.97 -12.91 -15.11
C ALA A 208 21.19 -14.24 -15.08
N ILE A 209 21.31 -15.02 -16.14
CA ILE A 209 20.76 -16.38 -16.24
C ILE A 209 21.96 -17.34 -16.23
N SER A 210 21.96 -18.32 -15.32
CA SER A 210 23.00 -19.35 -15.29
C SER A 210 22.93 -20.20 -16.56
N GLU A 211 24.08 -20.51 -17.16
CA GLU A 211 24.21 -21.21 -18.44
C GLU A 211 23.46 -22.56 -18.47
N ALA A 212 23.43 -23.26 -17.33
CA ALA A 212 22.69 -24.51 -17.14
C ALA A 212 21.15 -24.39 -17.28
N ALA A 213 20.58 -23.17 -17.22
CA ALA A 213 19.16 -22.92 -17.39
C ALA A 213 18.75 -22.65 -18.86
N ILE A 214 19.70 -22.51 -19.78
CA ILE A 214 19.46 -22.19 -21.20
C ILE A 214 19.48 -23.45 -22.09
N HIS A 215 20.14 -24.52 -21.65
CA HIS A 215 20.25 -25.78 -22.40
C HIS A 215 19.22 -26.84 -21.95
N ARG A 216 17.97 -26.72 -22.41
CA ARG A 216 16.97 -27.81 -22.46
C ARG A 216 16.05 -27.68 -23.67
#